data_AF-A0A7V3F8C8-F1
#
_entry.id   AF-A0A7V3F8C8-F1
#
_cell.length_a   1.000
_cell.length_b   1.000
_cell.length_c   1.000
_cell.angle_alpha   90.00
_cell.angle_beta   90.00
_cell.angle_gamma   90.00
#
_symmetry.space_group_name_H-M   'P 1'
#
loop_
_entity.id
_entity.type
_entity.pdbx_description
1 polymer ?
#
loop_
_entity_poly.entity_id
_entity_poly.type
_entity_poly.pdbx_seq_one_letter_code
_entity_poly.pdbx_strand_id
1 'polypeptide(L)'
;MTNHTNWPARFAEMVDLVGLSEEDRQLIKASGHLIIAQARRLNDYVYDKLLEHPQARKFFVTDDDQPDEKRIEANKQTMISWLRATITAPTNEAFVRYLVGISHMHRNIPIHRPGLSPVAPRYIIGTISFYQTAVSEILQQQMADAAQAARTSAAWNKWFMVQLELLLAEYLAHDQDD
;
A
#
# COMPACT_ATOMS: atom_id res chain seq x y z
N MET A 1 -28.70 11.01 -7.31
CA MET A 1 -27.92 11.50 -6.15
C MET A 1 -26.75 10.56 -6.03
N THR A 2 -25.54 10.97 -6.43
CA THR A 2 -24.34 10.16 -6.25
C THR A 2 -24.10 10.01 -4.76
N ASN A 3 -24.21 8.78 -4.26
CA ASN A 3 -23.94 8.47 -2.86
C ASN A 3 -22.43 8.63 -2.66
N HIS A 4 -21.99 9.78 -2.16
CA HIS A 4 -20.59 9.96 -1.82
C HIS A 4 -20.22 8.94 -0.73
N THR A 5 -19.35 7.99 -1.08
CA THR A 5 -18.90 6.97 -0.12
C THR A 5 -18.22 7.65 1.06
N ASN A 6 -18.69 7.34 2.28
CA ASN A 6 -18.10 7.84 3.51
C ASN A 6 -16.86 7.00 3.87
N TRP A 7 -15.72 7.33 3.26
CA TRP A 7 -14.45 6.64 3.48
C TRP A 7 -13.96 6.65 4.94
N PRO A 8 -14.11 7.75 5.72
CA PRO A 8 -13.82 7.72 7.15
C PRO A 8 -14.62 6.67 7.92
N ALA A 9 -15.91 6.49 7.61
CA ALA A 9 -16.73 5.46 8.24
C ALA A 9 -16.28 4.04 7.84
N ARG A 10 -16.00 3.79 6.56
CA ARG A 10 -15.47 2.49 6.10
C ARG A 10 -14.12 2.15 6.73
N PHE A 11 -13.24 3.15 6.86
CA PHE A 11 -11.98 2.98 7.56
C PHE A 11 -12.17 2.58 9.03
N ALA A 12 -13.09 3.24 9.74
CA ALA A 12 -13.41 2.91 11.13
C ALA A 12 -14.00 1.48 11.25
N GLU A 13 -14.89 1.11 10.33
CA GLU A 13 -15.44 -0.24 10.24
C GLU A 13 -14.35 -1.29 10.00
N MET A 14 -13.41 -1.04 9.08
CA MET A 14 -12.28 -1.94 8.85
C MET A 14 -11.35 -2.06 10.05
N VAL A 15 -11.10 -0.96 10.78
CA VAL A 15 -10.33 -0.98 12.05
C VAL A 15 -11.00 -1.90 13.08
N ASP A 16 -12.32 -1.80 13.22
CA ASP A 16 -13.12 -2.63 14.13
C ASP A 16 -13.12 -4.10 13.67
N LEU A 17 -13.41 -4.36 12.39
CA LEU A 17 -13.51 -5.69 11.82
C LEU A 17 -12.23 -6.52 11.98
N VAL A 18 -11.05 -5.91 11.76
CA VAL A 18 -9.77 -6.63 11.93
C VAL A 18 -9.28 -6.63 13.38
N GLY A 19 -9.98 -5.93 14.28
CA GLY A 19 -9.62 -5.79 15.68
C GLY A 19 -8.26 -5.12 15.87
N LEU A 20 -7.98 -4.02 15.16
CA LEU A 20 -6.76 -3.23 15.33
C LEU A 20 -6.84 -2.41 16.63
N SER A 21 -6.13 -2.84 17.66
CA SER A 21 -6.15 -2.17 18.98
C SER A 21 -5.14 -1.03 19.08
N GLU A 22 -5.22 -0.25 20.16
CA GLU A 22 -4.17 0.74 20.46
C GLU A 22 -2.82 0.06 20.75
N GLU A 23 -2.82 -1.13 21.37
CA GLU A 23 -1.60 -1.91 21.59
C GLU A 23 -0.95 -2.32 20.27
N ASP A 24 -1.75 -2.76 19.29
CA ASP A 24 -1.27 -3.05 17.93
C ASP A 24 -0.61 -1.81 17.31
N ARG A 25 -1.25 -0.63 17.43
CA ARG A 25 -0.70 0.63 16.93
C ARG A 25 0.62 1.00 17.59
N GLN A 26 0.78 0.75 18.89
CA GLN A 26 2.05 0.99 19.59
C GLN A 26 3.14 0.02 19.13
N LEU A 27 2.81 -1.25 18.88
CA LEU A 27 3.75 -2.22 18.29
C LEU A 27 4.21 -1.78 16.90
N ILE A 28 3.30 -1.30 16.05
CA ILE A 28 3.61 -0.77 14.71
C ILE A 28 4.56 0.41 14.81
N LYS A 29 4.26 1.41 15.65
CA LYS A 29 5.10 2.60 15.83
C LYS A 29 6.49 2.23 16.38
N ALA A 30 6.55 1.37 17.39
CA ALA A 30 7.79 0.96 18.03
C ALA A 30 8.70 0.20 17.05
N SER A 31 8.13 -0.65 16.20
CA SER A 31 8.88 -1.44 15.21
C SER A 31 9.10 -0.74 13.86
N GLY A 32 8.45 0.40 13.62
CA GLY A 32 8.50 1.12 12.35
C GLY A 32 9.92 1.49 11.89
N HIS A 33 10.84 1.74 12.81
CA HIS A 33 12.24 2.02 12.49
C HIS A 33 12.97 0.83 11.85
N LEU A 34 12.63 -0.41 12.24
CA LEU A 34 13.19 -1.63 11.63
C LEU A 34 12.73 -1.76 10.17
N ILE A 35 11.47 -1.39 9.90
CA ILE A 35 10.88 -1.49 8.57
C ILE A 35 11.42 -0.39 7.66
N ILE A 36 11.49 0.85 8.14
CA ILE A 36 11.95 1.98 7.32
C ILE A 36 13.44 1.88 6.96
N ALA A 37 14.25 1.25 7.82
CA ALA A 37 15.66 0.96 7.53
C ALA A 37 15.83 0.06 6.29
N GLN A 38 14.80 -0.73 5.95
CA GLN A 38 14.78 -1.65 4.80
C GLN A 38 14.00 -1.09 3.61
N ALA A 39 13.42 0.11 3.69
CA ALA A 39 12.46 0.64 2.72
C ALA A 39 12.97 0.64 1.27
N ARG A 40 14.23 1.04 1.04
CA ARG A 40 14.83 1.04 -0.31
C ARG A 40 14.90 -0.39 -0.87
N ARG A 41 15.44 -1.33 -0.09
CA ARG A 41 15.57 -2.75 -0.49
C ARG A 41 14.22 -3.38 -0.78
N LEU A 42 13.22 -3.11 0.05
CA LEU A 42 11.84 -3.60 -0.14
C LEU A 42 11.27 -3.09 -1.46
N ASN A 43 11.40 -1.79 -1.73
CA ASN A 43 10.84 -1.19 -2.93
C ASN A 43 11.58 -1.67 -4.18
N ASP A 44 12.91 -1.80 -4.14
CA ASP A 44 13.68 -2.35 -5.26
C ASP A 44 13.13 -3.72 -5.67
N TYR A 45 12.92 -4.62 -4.70
CA TYR A 45 12.36 -5.94 -4.97
C TYR A 45 10.93 -5.89 -5.54
N VAL A 46 10.05 -5.02 -5.00
CA VAL A 46 8.68 -4.85 -5.54
C VAL A 46 8.74 -4.46 -7.01
N TYR A 47 9.56 -3.48 -7.37
CA TYR A 47 9.67 -3.02 -8.75
C TYR A 47 10.27 -4.08 -9.67
N ASP A 48 11.28 -4.82 -9.23
CA ASP A 48 11.83 -5.94 -10.00
C ASP A 48 10.71 -6.93 -10.36
N LYS A 49 9.84 -7.26 -9.40
CA LYS A 49 8.69 -8.14 -9.64
C LYS A 49 7.61 -7.51 -10.52
N LEU A 50 7.26 -6.24 -10.34
CA LEU A 50 6.28 -5.59 -11.20
C LEU A 50 6.76 -5.52 -12.67
N LEU A 51 8.06 -5.32 -12.89
CA LEU A 51 8.64 -5.24 -14.23
C LEU A 51 8.69 -6.60 -14.95
N GLU A 52 8.68 -7.72 -14.22
CA GLU A 52 8.54 -9.08 -14.79
C GLU A 52 7.14 -9.32 -15.41
N HIS A 53 6.13 -8.51 -15.08
CA HIS A 53 4.75 -8.70 -15.54
C HIS A 53 4.35 -7.65 -16.58
N PRO A 54 4.05 -8.03 -17.85
CA PRO A 54 3.77 -7.08 -18.93
C PRO A 54 2.68 -6.03 -18.62
N GLN A 55 1.62 -6.45 -17.92
CA GLN A 55 0.51 -5.58 -17.56
C GLN A 55 0.85 -4.54 -16.48
N ALA A 56 1.88 -4.77 -15.66
CA ALA A 56 2.42 -3.79 -14.73
C ALA A 56 3.60 -3.01 -15.35
N ARG A 57 4.49 -3.69 -16.09
CA ARG A 57 5.63 -3.11 -16.79
C ARG A 57 5.25 -1.93 -17.70
N LYS A 58 4.10 -2.00 -18.39
CA LYS A 58 3.62 -0.96 -19.31
C LYS A 58 3.51 0.45 -18.68
N PHE A 59 3.39 0.56 -17.36
CA PHE A 59 3.35 1.85 -16.65
C PHE A 59 4.75 2.47 -16.48
N PHE A 60 5.80 1.67 -16.64
CA PHE A 60 7.19 2.00 -16.30
C PHE A 60 8.13 1.94 -17.50
N VAL A 61 7.59 2.04 -18.72
CA VAL A 61 8.36 2.09 -19.96
C VAL A 61 8.17 3.41 -20.71
N THR A 62 9.20 3.75 -21.49
CA THR A 62 9.17 4.80 -22.52
C THR A 62 8.33 4.35 -23.71
N ASP A 63 8.17 5.22 -24.71
CA ASP A 63 7.39 4.92 -25.90
C ASP A 63 8.08 3.85 -26.80
N ASP A 64 9.38 3.62 -26.60
CA ASP A 64 10.20 2.58 -27.25
C ASP A 64 10.26 1.25 -26.46
N ASP A 65 9.34 1.05 -25.50
CA ASP A 65 9.27 -0.11 -24.59
C ASP A 65 10.52 -0.35 -23.73
N GLN A 66 11.37 0.67 -23.54
CA GLN A 66 12.53 0.61 -22.64
C GLN A 66 12.14 1.05 -21.22
N PRO A 67 12.74 0.50 -20.15
CA PRO A 67 12.50 0.95 -18.78
C PRO A 67 12.72 2.46 -18.60
N ASP A 68 11.73 3.15 -18.05
CA ASP A 68 11.81 4.58 -17.67
C ASP A 68 12.37 4.69 -16.25
N GLU A 69 13.69 4.67 -16.12
CA GLU A 69 14.40 4.69 -14.83
C GLU A 69 13.99 5.86 -13.95
N LYS A 70 13.78 7.05 -14.54
CA LYS A 70 13.38 8.25 -13.82
C LYS A 70 11.99 8.09 -13.22
N ARG A 71 11.03 7.52 -13.97
CA ARG A 71 9.69 7.23 -13.46
C ARG A 71 9.72 6.15 -12.39
N ILE A 72 10.51 5.09 -12.59
CA ILE A 72 10.66 4.01 -11.62
C ILE A 72 11.19 4.57 -10.29
N GLU A 73 12.26 5.37 -10.30
CA GLU A 73 12.81 5.95 -9.08
C GLU A 73 11.83 6.93 -8.42
N ALA A 74 11.14 7.77 -9.21
CA ALA A 74 10.11 8.66 -8.67
C ALA A 74 9.00 7.89 -7.94
N ASN A 75 8.51 6.78 -8.52
CA ASN A 75 7.49 5.98 -7.87
C ASN A 75 8.04 5.15 -6.68
N LYS A 76 9.31 4.76 -6.69
CA LYS A 76 9.96 4.20 -5.49
C LYS A 76 9.93 5.21 -4.33
N GLN A 77 10.19 6.50 -4.60
CA GLN A 77 10.14 7.54 -3.56
C GLN A 77 8.73 7.81 -3.03
N THR A 78 7.69 7.70 -3.86
CA THR A 78 6.30 7.82 -3.39
C THR A 78 5.90 6.63 -2.51
N MET A 79 6.36 5.41 -2.83
CA MET A 79 6.18 4.24 -1.96
C MET A 79 6.90 4.39 -0.62
N ILE A 80 8.12 4.96 -0.60
CA ILE A 80 8.81 5.28 0.67
C ILE A 80 7.99 6.30 1.48
N SER A 81 7.41 7.30 0.82
CA SER A 81 6.55 8.30 1.49
C SER A 81 5.30 7.66 2.10
N TRP A 82 4.64 6.73 1.38
CA TRP A 82 3.54 5.94 1.92
C TRP A 82 3.97 5.10 3.12
N LEU A 83 5.12 4.43 3.04
CA LEU A 83 5.63 3.62 4.16
C LEU A 83 5.96 4.49 5.39
N ARG A 84 6.51 5.69 5.20
CA ARG A 84 6.73 6.67 6.27
C ARG A 84 5.44 7.13 6.93
N ALA A 85 4.38 7.35 6.17
CA ALA A 85 3.07 7.65 6.75
C ALA A 85 2.53 6.43 7.51
N THR A 86 2.67 5.24 6.92
CA THR A 86 2.18 3.96 7.45
C THR A 86 2.79 3.63 8.81
N ILE A 87 4.10 3.83 9.01
CA ILE A 87 4.77 3.47 10.27
C ILE A 87 4.29 4.30 11.47
N THR A 88 3.60 5.42 11.23
CA THR A 88 3.02 6.25 12.31
C THR A 88 1.65 5.76 12.79
N ALA A 89 1.07 4.75 12.12
CA ALA A 89 -0.24 4.18 12.38
C ALA A 89 -1.36 5.24 12.62
N PRO A 90 -1.55 6.21 11.71
CA PRO A 90 -2.55 7.28 11.88
C PRO A 90 -3.98 6.77 11.65
N THR A 91 -4.92 7.22 12.46
CA THR A 91 -6.36 6.89 12.35
C THR A 91 -7.22 8.12 12.06
N ASN A 92 -6.61 9.15 11.48
CA ASN A 92 -7.27 10.43 11.20
C ASN A 92 -7.75 10.54 9.75
N GLU A 93 -8.68 11.45 9.50
CA GLU A 93 -9.24 11.65 8.16
C GLU A 93 -8.22 12.10 7.12
N ALA A 94 -7.14 12.78 7.53
CA ALA A 94 -6.09 13.21 6.60
C ALA A 94 -5.40 12.00 5.97
N PHE A 95 -5.15 10.94 6.76
CA PHE A 95 -4.61 9.68 6.25
C PHE A 95 -5.62 8.93 5.37
N VAL A 96 -6.90 8.94 5.74
CA VAL A 96 -7.97 8.36 4.90
C VAL A 96 -7.99 9.03 3.52
N ARG A 97 -7.99 10.37 3.47
CA ARG A 97 -7.93 11.13 2.21
C ARG A 97 -6.67 10.83 1.41
N TYR A 98 -5.54 10.66 2.09
CA TYR A 98 -4.27 10.29 1.46
C TYR A 98 -4.35 8.93 0.76
N LEU A 99 -4.89 7.89 1.40
CA LEU A 99 -5.02 6.55 0.81
C LEU A 99 -6.01 6.52 -0.37
N VAL A 100 -7.16 7.20 -0.23
CA VAL A 100 -8.13 7.34 -1.34
C VAL A 100 -7.48 8.08 -2.53
N GLY A 101 -6.69 9.13 -2.25
CA GLY A 101 -5.90 9.82 -3.26
C GLY A 101 -4.93 8.90 -4.00
N ILE A 102 -4.27 7.97 -3.29
CA ILE A 102 -3.43 6.94 -3.93
C ILE A 102 -4.26 6.04 -4.85
N SER A 103 -5.46 5.62 -4.42
CA SER A 103 -6.37 4.82 -5.26
C SER A 103 -6.70 5.53 -6.56
N HIS A 104 -7.06 6.82 -6.48
CA HIS A 104 -7.32 7.67 -7.64
C HIS A 104 -6.12 7.73 -8.58
N MET A 105 -4.90 7.90 -8.07
CA MET A 105 -3.71 7.92 -8.93
C MET A 105 -3.51 6.63 -9.73
N HIS A 106 -3.81 5.47 -9.15
CA HIS A 106 -3.63 4.17 -9.81
C HIS A 106 -4.74 3.88 -10.83
N ARG A 107 -5.93 4.44 -10.63
CA ARG A 107 -7.04 4.26 -11.56
C ARG A 107 -7.06 5.30 -12.69
N ASN A 108 -6.54 6.50 -12.44
CA ASN A 108 -6.55 7.57 -13.43
C ASN A 108 -5.71 7.22 -14.66
N ILE A 109 -6.28 7.40 -15.85
CA ILE A 109 -5.60 7.22 -17.13
C ILE A 109 -4.97 8.56 -17.52
N PRO A 110 -3.64 8.65 -17.66
CA PRO A 110 -3.01 9.91 -18.06
C PRO A 110 -3.50 10.35 -19.45
N ILE A 111 -3.88 11.63 -19.59
CA ILE A 111 -4.40 12.20 -20.85
C ILE A 111 -3.43 12.01 -22.02
N HIS A 112 -2.12 12.03 -21.75
CA HIS A 112 -1.06 11.85 -22.74
C HIS A 112 -0.81 10.36 -23.10
N ARG A 113 -1.54 9.41 -22.50
CA ARG A 113 -1.48 7.96 -22.80
C ARG A 113 -2.90 7.35 -22.83
N PRO A 114 -3.78 7.78 -23.74
CA PRO A 114 -5.19 7.38 -23.74
C PRO A 114 -5.43 5.88 -24.00
N GLY A 115 -4.46 5.16 -24.57
CA GLY A 115 -4.53 3.71 -24.76
C GLY A 115 -4.14 2.88 -23.53
N LEU A 116 -3.73 3.52 -22.42
CA LEU A 116 -3.32 2.83 -21.22
C LEU A 116 -4.54 2.53 -20.34
N SER A 117 -4.81 1.24 -20.09
CA SER A 117 -5.81 0.86 -19.09
C SER A 117 -5.35 1.22 -17.68
N PRO A 118 -6.29 1.44 -16.73
CA PRO A 118 -5.97 1.59 -15.31
C PRO A 118 -5.10 0.45 -14.77
N VAL A 119 -4.38 0.71 -13.66
CA VAL A 119 -3.64 -0.36 -12.97
C VAL A 119 -4.64 -1.42 -12.52
N ALA A 120 -4.38 -2.69 -12.80
CA ALA A 120 -5.28 -3.75 -12.36
C ALA A 120 -5.21 -3.88 -10.81
N PRO A 121 -6.35 -3.99 -10.10
CA PRO A 121 -6.38 -3.97 -8.63
C PRO A 121 -5.56 -5.10 -7.98
N ARG A 122 -5.40 -6.24 -8.68
CA ARG A 122 -4.52 -7.34 -8.26
C ARG A 122 -3.08 -6.94 -7.98
N TYR A 123 -2.55 -5.90 -8.64
CA TYR A 123 -1.18 -5.43 -8.38
C TYR A 123 -1.09 -4.63 -7.08
N ILE A 124 -2.16 -3.94 -6.67
CA ILE A 124 -2.25 -3.29 -5.36
C ILE A 124 -2.33 -4.37 -4.27
N ILE A 125 -3.22 -5.35 -4.43
CA ILE A 125 -3.39 -6.48 -3.51
C ILE A 125 -2.07 -7.26 -3.36
N GLY A 126 -1.43 -7.62 -4.48
CA GLY A 126 -0.16 -8.34 -4.47
C GLY A 126 0.97 -7.55 -3.81
N THR A 127 1.03 -6.23 -4.03
CA THR A 127 2.01 -5.36 -3.37
C THR A 127 1.80 -5.32 -1.85
N ILE A 128 0.55 -5.24 -1.38
CA ILE A 128 0.25 -5.30 0.05
C ILE A 128 0.65 -6.66 0.66
N SER A 129 0.34 -7.76 -0.03
CA SER A 129 0.77 -9.11 0.39
C SER A 129 2.30 -9.24 0.47
N PHE A 130 3.02 -8.60 -0.45
CA PHE A 130 4.48 -8.55 -0.42
C PHE A 130 4.99 -7.83 0.83
N TYR A 131 4.48 -6.63 1.15
CA TYR A 131 4.88 -5.91 2.36
C TYR A 131 4.55 -6.68 3.63
N GLN A 132 3.38 -7.33 3.71
CA GLN A 132 3.01 -8.18 4.85
C GLN A 132 4.05 -9.27 5.10
N THR A 133 4.45 -9.97 4.04
CA THR A 133 5.45 -11.05 4.10
C THR A 133 6.81 -10.51 4.52
N ALA A 134 7.30 -9.47 3.84
CA ALA A 134 8.61 -8.92 4.11
C ALA A 134 8.73 -8.28 5.50
N VAL A 135 7.67 -7.62 5.98
CA VAL A 135 7.63 -7.09 7.35
C VAL A 135 7.67 -8.22 8.37
N SER A 136 6.95 -9.32 8.15
CA SER A 136 7.00 -10.49 9.04
C SER A 136 8.42 -11.06 9.15
N GLU A 137 9.11 -11.22 8.02
CA GLU A 137 10.50 -11.69 7.97
C GLU A 137 11.47 -10.74 8.68
N ILE A 138 11.34 -9.43 8.45
CA ILE A 138 12.17 -8.42 9.13
C ILE A 138 11.99 -8.51 10.64
N LEU A 139 10.75 -8.58 11.12
CA LEU A 139 10.46 -8.65 12.56
C LEU A 139 11.02 -9.93 13.17
N GLN A 140 10.86 -11.07 12.50
CA GLN A 140 11.40 -12.35 12.95
C GLN A 140 12.94 -12.33 13.06
N GLN A 141 13.62 -11.66 12.13
CA GLN A 141 15.09 -11.59 12.11
C GLN A 141 15.67 -10.57 13.10
N GLN A 142 14.97 -9.45 13.31
CA GLN A 142 15.50 -8.30 14.04
C GLN A 142 15.04 -8.23 15.51
N MET A 143 13.96 -8.91 15.88
CA MET A 143 13.46 -8.93 17.26
C MET A 143 13.92 -10.19 17.99
N ALA A 144 14.50 -10.01 19.18
CA ALA A 144 15.01 -11.13 19.98
C ALA A 144 13.90 -12.00 20.58
N ASP A 145 12.78 -11.41 21.01
CA ASP A 145 11.63 -12.14 21.52
C ASP A 145 10.72 -12.58 20.36
N ALA A 146 10.73 -13.87 20.05
CA ALA A 146 9.92 -14.46 19.00
C ALA A 146 8.40 -14.29 19.22
N ALA A 147 7.93 -14.31 20.47
CA ALA A 147 6.51 -14.10 20.77
C ALA A 147 6.12 -12.64 20.53
N GLN A 148 6.99 -11.69 20.88
CA GLN A 148 6.79 -10.28 20.56
C GLN A 148 6.86 -10.02 19.06
N ALA A 149 7.78 -10.67 18.33
CA ALA A 149 7.88 -10.59 16.87
C ALA A 149 6.58 -11.06 16.19
N ALA A 150 6.03 -12.19 16.63
CA ALA A 150 4.77 -12.72 16.11
C ALA A 150 3.59 -11.77 16.37
N ARG A 151 3.45 -11.23 17.59
CA ARG A 151 2.40 -10.24 17.91
C ARG A 151 2.55 -8.95 17.07
N THR A 152 3.78 -8.47 16.92
CA THR A 152 4.07 -7.28 16.11
C THR A 152 3.75 -7.53 14.63
N SER A 153 4.09 -8.70 14.11
CA SER A 153 3.74 -9.09 12.74
C SER A 153 2.22 -9.16 12.53
N ALA A 154 1.48 -9.67 13.50
CA ALA A 154 0.02 -9.68 13.44
C ALA A 154 -0.57 -8.26 13.42
N ALA A 155 -0.04 -7.35 14.25
CA ALA A 155 -0.42 -5.94 14.25
C ALA A 155 -0.19 -5.27 12.87
N TRP A 156 0.98 -5.47 12.27
CA TRP A 156 1.27 -4.99 10.91
C TRP A 156 0.34 -5.57 9.86
N ASN A 157 0.03 -6.87 9.93
CA ASN A 157 -0.90 -7.50 8.99
C ASN A 157 -2.29 -6.87 9.05
N LYS A 158 -2.85 -6.68 10.26
CA LYS A 158 -4.11 -5.94 10.44
C LYS A 158 -4.02 -4.55 9.83
N TRP A 159 -2.93 -3.83 10.10
CA TRP A 159 -2.76 -2.46 9.64
C TRP A 159 -2.68 -2.33 8.13
N PHE A 160 -2.03 -3.27 7.44
CA PHE A 160 -2.04 -3.32 5.98
C PHE A 160 -3.44 -3.62 5.43
N MET A 161 -4.21 -4.51 6.08
CA MET A 161 -5.57 -4.84 5.65
C MET A 161 -6.55 -3.67 5.82
N VAL A 162 -6.44 -2.90 6.90
CA VAL A 162 -7.23 -1.67 7.08
C VAL A 162 -7.01 -0.68 5.94
N GLN A 163 -5.78 -0.56 5.45
CA GLN A 163 -5.45 0.36 4.37
C GLN A 163 -5.91 -0.14 3.00
N LEU A 164 -5.94 -1.46 2.79
CA LEU A 164 -6.16 -2.06 1.47
C LEU A 164 -7.49 -1.63 0.84
N GLU A 165 -8.57 -1.56 1.61
CA GLU A 165 -9.87 -1.12 1.09
C GLU A 165 -9.80 0.30 0.52
N LEU A 166 -9.15 1.22 1.23
CA LEU A 166 -9.01 2.62 0.81
C LEU A 166 -8.06 2.77 -0.38
N LEU A 167 -7.02 1.92 -0.46
CA LEU A 167 -6.16 1.83 -1.64
C LEU A 167 -6.92 1.29 -2.87
N LEU A 168 -8.02 0.57 -2.65
CA LEU A 168 -8.92 0.07 -3.67
C LEU A 168 -10.20 0.90 -3.84
N ALA A 169 -10.32 2.04 -3.14
CA ALA A 169 -11.52 2.86 -3.08
C ALA A 169 -12.16 3.15 -4.45
N GLU A 170 -11.33 3.57 -5.42
CA GLU A 170 -11.77 3.96 -6.75
C GLU A 170 -12.13 2.77 -7.66
N TYR A 171 -11.73 1.56 -7.29
CA TYR A 171 -12.19 0.34 -7.95
C TYR A 171 -13.56 -0.08 -7.41
N LEU A 172 -13.73 0.00 -6.08
CA LEU A 172 -14.94 -0.44 -5.38
C LEU A 172 -16.13 0.52 -5.55
N ALA A 173 -15.86 1.82 -5.74
CA ALA A 173 -16.92 2.82 -5.90
C ALA A 173 -17.71 2.66 -7.21
N HIS A 174 -17.12 2.04 -8.24
CA HIS A 174 -17.76 1.88 -9.55
C HIS A 174 -18.50 0.56 -9.73
N ASP A 175 -18.21 -0.46 -8.94
CA ASP A 175 -18.97 -1.72 -8.93
C ASP A 175 -20.35 -1.57 -8.25
N GLN A 176 -20.68 -0.38 -7.72
CA GLN A 176 -21.99 -0.07 -7.14
C GLN A 176 -22.94 0.62 -8.14
N ASP A 177 -22.47 0.92 -9.36
CA ASP A 177 -23.24 1.58 -10.41
C ASP A 177 -23.72 0.61 -11.52
N ASP A 178 -23.37 -0.68 -11.44
CA ASP A 178 -23.87 -1.79 -12.29
C ASP A 178 -24.87 -2.68 -11.53
#